data_AF-A0A3B9I9M3-F1
#
_entry.id   AF-A0A3B9I9M3-F1
#
_cell.length_a   1.000
_cell.length_b   1.000
_cell.length_c   1.000
_cell.angle_alpha   90.00
_cell.angle_beta   90.00
_cell.angle_gamma   90.00
#
_symmetry.space_group_name_H-M   'P 1'
#
loop_
_entity.id
_entity.type
_entity.pdbx_description
1 polymer ?
#
loop_
_entity_poly.entity_id
_entity_poly.type
_entity_poly.pdbx_seq_one_letter_code
_entity_poly.pdbx_strand_id
1 'polypeptide(L)' 'YDYYGDARTIDTHVKKLRSKMGEKGEYIRTIWGMGYKFDPNGETKKTR' A
#
# COMPACT_ATOMS: atom_id res chain seq x y z
N TYR A 1 -16.32 -3.95 -4.23
CA TYR A 1 -16.50 -2.78 -3.35
C TYR A 1 -15.29 -1.88 -3.57
N ASP A 2 -15.39 -0.94 -4.51
CA ASP A 2 -14.40 0.12 -4.69
C ASP A 2 -14.68 1.21 -3.66
N TYR A 3 -14.15 1.01 -2.45
CA TYR A 3 -14.23 2.00 -1.38
C TYR A 3 -13.28 3.15 -1.72
N TYR A 4 -13.79 4.13 -2.48
CA TYR A 4 -13.19 5.45 -2.67
C TYR A 4 -13.34 6.32 -1.40
N GLY A 5 -12.96 5.77 -0.24
CA GLY A 5 -12.77 6.57 0.96
C GLY A 5 -11.70 7.61 0.68
N ASP A 6 -11.97 8.87 1.03
CA ASP A 6 -11.12 10.03 0.81
C ASP A 6 -9.63 9.66 0.89
N ALA A 7 -8.94 9.69 -0.26
CA ALA A 7 -7.59 9.13 -0.39
C ALA A 7 -6.59 9.73 0.62
N ARG A 8 -6.88 10.91 1.16
CA ARG A 8 -6.09 11.60 2.20
C ARG A 8 -6.21 10.91 3.57
N THR A 9 -7.37 10.37 3.89
CA THR A 9 -7.59 9.58 5.12
C THR A 9 -6.81 8.27 5.05
N ILE A 10 -6.83 7.62 3.89
CA ILE A 10 -6.09 6.37 3.65
C ILE A 10 -4.59 6.56 3.81
N ASP A 11 -4.00 7.65 3.30
CA ASP A 11 -2.57 7.94 3.45
C ASP A 11 -2.14 8.00 4.92
N THR A 12 -2.93 8.70 5.75
CA THR A 12 -2.65 8.80 7.20
C THR A 12 -2.67 7.44 7.87
N HIS A 13 -3.64 6.58 7.52
CA HIS A 13 -3.73 5.23 8.06
C HIS A 13 -2.60 4.33 7.56
N VAL A 14 -2.26 4.39 6.27
CA VAL A 14 -1.15 3.62 5.69
C VAL A 14 0.19 4.04 6.31
N LYS A 15 0.41 5.34 6.53
CA LYS A 15 1.62 5.85 7.18
C LYS A 15 1.74 5.36 8.62
N LYS A 16 0.66 5.44 9.41
CA LYS A 16 0.61 4.90 10.78
C LYS A 16 0.82 3.39 10.79
N LEU A 17 0.23 2.67 9.84
CA LEU A 17 0.35 1.22 9.72
C LEU A 17 1.79 0.82 9.38
N ARG A 18 2.41 1.45 8.38
CA ARG A 18 3.84 1.24 8.04
C ARG A 18 4.74 1.49 9.24
N SER A 19 4.51 2.58 9.97
CA SER A 19 5.28 2.89 11.18
C SER A 19 5.11 1.84 12.28
N LYS A 20 3.92 1.25 12.45
CA LYS A 20 3.68 0.16 13.41
C LYS A 20 4.26 -1.17 12.97
N MET A 21 4.35 -1.40 11.65
CA MET A 21 4.85 -2.63 11.06
C MET A 21 6.38 -2.68 10.94
N GLY A 22 7.06 -1.55 11.10
CA GLY A 22 8.52 -1.48 10.98
C GLY A 22 8.99 -1.92 9.60
N GLU A 23 9.93 -2.86 9.55
CA GLU A 23 10.48 -3.44 8.30
C GLU A 23 9.40 -4.07 7.41
N LYS A 24 8.30 -4.56 8.00
CA LYS A 24 7.17 -5.13 7.25
C LYS A 24 6.31 -4.07 6.56
N GLY A 25 6.53 -2.78 6.84
CA GLY A 25 5.86 -1.68 6.17
C GLY A 25 6.19 -1.60 4.67
N GLU A 26 7.33 -2.16 4.25
CA GLU A 26 7.76 -2.23 2.86
C GLU A 26 6.87 -3.13 1.99
N TYR A 27 6.09 -4.01 2.60
CA TYR A 27 5.09 -4.83 1.89
C TYR A 27 3.93 -4.00 1.36
N ILE A 28 3.63 -2.84 1.94
CA ILE A 28 2.57 -1.96 1.43
C ILE A 28 3.21 -1.03 0.41
N ARG A 29 2.97 -1.27 -0.88
CA ARG A 29 3.45 -0.43 -1.98
C ARG A 29 2.40 0.58 -2.42
N THR A 30 2.87 1.77 -2.80
CA THR A 30 2.03 2.80 -3.40
C THR A 30 2.04 2.64 -4.92
N ILE A 31 0.87 2.49 -5.53
CA ILE A 31 0.68 2.42 -6.97
C ILE A 31 0.08 3.75 -7.44
N TRP A 32 0.86 4.51 -8.19
CA TRP A 32 0.47 5.83 -8.68
C TRP A 32 -0.78 5.73 -9.57
N GLY A 33 -1.79 6.55 -9.28
CA GLY A 33 -3.07 6.57 -10.00
C GLY A 33 -4.03 5.42 -9.68
N MET A 34 -3.65 4.48 -8.79
CA MET A 34 -4.46 3.30 -8.46
C MET A 34 -4.67 3.09 -6.96
N GLY A 35 -3.73 3.54 -6.10
CA GLY A 35 -3.84 3.47 -4.64
C GLY A 35 -2.71 2.70 -3.98
N TYR A 36 -3.03 1.75 -3.10
CA TYR A 36 -2.06 0.96 -2.34
C TYR A 36 -2.25 -0.53 -2.58
N LYS A 37 -1.15 -1.26 -2.65
CA LYS A 37 -1.14 -2.72 -2.81
C LYS A 37 -0.31 -3.35 -1.70
N PHE A 38 -0.83 -4.40 -1.10
CA PHE A 38 -0.07 -5.24 -0.17
C PHE A 38 0.62 -6.37 -0.95
N ASP A 39 1.94 -6.45 -0.84
CA ASP A 39 2.81 -7.38 -1.57
C ASP A 39 3.88 -7.95 -0.61
N PRO A 40 3.54 -9.02 0.14
CA PRO A 40 4.43 -9.58 1.15
C PRO A 40 5.64 -10.33 0.57
N ASN A 41 5.57 -10.72 -0.71
CA ASN A 41 6.58 -11.56 -1.35
C ASN A 41 7.44 -10.82 -2.38
N GLY A 42 7.22 -9.52 -2.62
CA GLY A 42 7.98 -8.75 -3.59
C GLY A 42 7.98 -9.34 -5.00
N GLU A 43 6.99 -10.18 -5.32
CA GLU A 43 6.83 -10.80 -6.63
C GLU A 43 6.29 -9.75 -7.58
N THR A 44 7.19 -8.87 -8.02
CA THR A 44 7.06 -8.22 -9.32
C THR A 44 6.99 -9.34 -10.34
N LYS A 45 5.77 -9.81 -10.63
CA LYS A 45 5.46 -10.35 -11.94
C LYS A 45 5.81 -9.23 -12.92
N LYS A 46 7.07 -9.21 -13.39
CA LYS A 46 7.46 -8.62 -14.65
C LYS A 46 6.64 -9.36 -15.71
N THR A 47 5.41 -8.91 -15.91
CA THR A 47 4.70 -9.24 -17.14
C THR A 47 5.51 -8.58 -18.25
N ARG A 48 5.97 -9.42 -19.17
CA ARG A 48 6.70 -9.03 -20.38
C ARG A 48 5.95 -7.97 -21.18
#